data_AF-A0A1H7PK82-F1
#
_entry.id   AF-A0A1H7PK82-F1
#
_cell.length_a   1.000
_cell.length_b   1.000
_cell.length_c   1.000
_cell.angle_alpha   90.00
_cell.angle_beta   90.00
_cell.angle_gamma   90.00
#
_symmetry.space_group_name_H-M   'P 1'
#
loop_
_entity.id
_entity.type
_entity.pdbx_description
1 polymer ?
#
loop_
_entity_poly.entity_id
_entity_poly.type
_entity_poly.pdbx_seq_one_letter_code
_entity_poly.pdbx_strand_id
1 'polypeptide(L)' 'MCCSMVIPGYDPDDIDDRLEKLLSEHELDEYLTDEERTQYEDGASLVDLLSADDIHDLLGLEPKTD' A
#
# COMPACT_ATOMS: atom_id res chain seq x y z
N MET A 1 -10.77 13.02 -13.65
CA MET A 1 -10.38 13.29 -12.26
C MET A 1 -9.96 11.96 -11.66
N CYS A 2 -8.67 11.71 -11.50
CA CYS A 2 -8.21 10.49 -10.82
C CYS A 2 -8.51 10.68 -9.34
N CYS A 3 -9.58 10.04 -8.86
CA CYS A 3 -9.92 10.06 -7.44
C CYS A 3 -8.80 9.37 -6.67
N SER A 4 -8.17 10.15 -5.79
CA SER A 4 -7.34 9.69 -4.68
C SER A 4 -8.05 8.54 -3.96
N MET A 5 -7.32 7.47 -3.73
CA MET A 5 -7.79 6.27 -3.07
C MET A 5 -8.20 6.60 -1.62
N VAL A 6 -9.48 6.88 -1.42
CA VAL A 6 -10.03 7.08 -0.07
C VAL A 6 -10.58 5.75 0.40
N ILE A 7 -9.75 5.02 1.16
CA ILE A 7 -10.26 3.93 2.00
C ILE A 7 -11.14 4.58 3.07
N PRO A 8 -12.45 4.27 3.16
CA PRO A 8 -13.30 4.88 4.16
C PRO A 8 -12.82 4.51 5.57
N GLY A 9 -12.27 5.50 6.29
CA GLY A 9 -11.74 5.34 7.64
C GLY A 9 -10.21 5.35 7.75
N TYR A 10 -9.49 5.46 6.63
CA TYR A 10 -8.03 5.62 6.62
C TYR A 10 -7.62 6.78 5.70
N ASP A 11 -6.72 7.63 6.20
CA ASP A 11 -6.04 8.65 5.41
C ASP A 11 -4.81 8.04 4.72
N PRO A 12 -4.37 8.58 3.56
CA PRO A 12 -3.24 8.05 2.82
C PRO A 12 -1.96 7.94 3.67
N ASP A 13 -1.76 8.86 4.61
CA ASP A 13 -0.62 8.88 5.54
C ASP A 13 -0.65 7.70 6.55
N ASP A 14 -1.84 7.32 7.05
CA ASP A 14 -1.98 6.20 8.00
C ASP A 14 -1.83 4.85 7.29
N ILE A 15 -2.30 4.77 6.04
CA ILE A 15 -2.12 3.61 5.18
C ILE A 15 -0.63 3.41 4.88
N ASP A 16 0.08 4.49 4.50
CA ASP A 16 1.51 4.44 4.18
C ASP A 16 2.35 3.95 5.37
N ASP A 17 2.15 4.51 6.57
CA ASP A 17 2.87 4.10 7.79
C ASP A 17 2.61 2.63 8.16
N ARG A 18 1.39 2.14 7.93
CA ARG A 18 1.05 0.72 8.12
C ARG A 18 1.68 -0.19 7.07
N LEU A 19 1.59 0.18 5.80
CA LEU A 19 2.19 -0.57 4.70
C LEU A 19 3.70 -0.65 4.89
N GLU A 20 4.34 0.45 5.29
CA GLU A 20 5.77 0.48 5.59
C GLU A 20 6.12 -0.52 6.70
N LYS A 21 5.36 -0.57 7.79
CA LYS A 21 5.59 -1.57 8.85
C LYS A 21 5.42 -3.01 8.37
N LEU A 22 4.33 -3.28 7.66
CA LEU A 22 4.02 -4.63 7.15
C LEU A 22 5.08 -5.10 6.14
N LEU A 23 5.45 -4.24 5.20
CA LEU A 23 6.43 -4.52 4.16
C LEU A 23 7.88 -4.41 4.66
N SER A 24 8.15 -3.78 5.79
CA SER A 24 9.45 -3.88 6.46
C SER A 24 9.62 -5.27 7.12
N GLU A 25 8.52 -5.89 7.52
CA GLU A 25 8.49 -7.27 8.06
C GLU A 25 8.33 -8.35 6.97
N HIS A 26 7.73 -8.02 5.82
CA HIS A 26 7.55 -8.88 4.64
C HIS A 26 8.51 -8.55 3.49
N GLU A 27 8.55 -9.39 2.45
CA GLU A 27 9.40 -9.16 1.28
C GLU A 27 8.76 -8.11 0.34
N LEU A 28 9.21 -6.84 0.43
CA LEU A 28 8.87 -5.75 -0.51
C LEU A 28 8.95 -6.16 -1.98
N ASP A 29 9.81 -7.12 -2.31
CA ASP A 29 10.04 -7.63 -3.67
C ASP A 29 8.85 -8.41 -4.25
N GLU A 30 7.95 -8.95 -3.41
CA GLU A 30 6.74 -9.62 -3.90
C GLU A 30 5.64 -8.64 -4.31
N TYR A 31 5.65 -7.43 -3.72
CA TYR A 31 4.60 -6.42 -3.91
C TYR A 31 5.03 -5.25 -4.78
N LEU A 32 6.34 -4.96 -4.84
CA LEU A 32 6.89 -3.86 -5.63
C LEU A 32 7.85 -4.40 -6.68
N THR A 33 7.71 -3.91 -7.91
CA THR A 33 8.72 -4.08 -8.95
C THR A 33 9.97 -3.24 -8.66
N ASP A 34 11.09 -3.56 -9.32
CA ASP A 34 12.34 -2.77 -9.24
C ASP A 34 12.12 -1.26 -9.49
N GLU A 35 11.21 -0.91 -10.41
CA GLU A 35 10.87 0.48 -10.73
C GLU A 35 10.13 1.17 -9.58
N GLU A 36 9.19 0.48 -8.94
CA GLU A 36 8.41 1.01 -7.81
C GLU A 36 9.28 1.11 -6.55
N ARG A 37 10.19 0.15 -6.34
CA ARG A 37 11.20 0.23 -5.27
C ARG A 37 12.07 1.47 -5.41
N THR A 38 12.52 1.77 -6.62
CA THR A 38 13.31 2.98 -6.88
C THR A 38 12.53 4.25 -6.52
N GLN A 39 11.23 4.28 -6.82
CA GLN A 39 10.36 5.39 -6.44
C GLN A 39 10.15 5.47 -4.92
N TYR A 40 9.97 4.33 -4.25
CA TYR A 40 9.88 4.28 -2.79
C TYR A 40 11.17 4.80 -2.12
N GLU A 41 12.35 4.43 -2.64
CA GLU A 41 13.63 4.95 -2.18
C GLU A 41 13.83 6.46 -2.46
N ASP A 42 13.15 7.01 -3.47
CA ASP A 42 13.11 8.46 -3.76
C ASP A 42 12.15 9.22 -2.81
N GLY A 43 11.33 8.49 -2.04
CA GLY A 43 10.36 9.04 -1.08
C GLY A 43 8.92 9.04 -1.58
N ALA A 44 8.59 8.23 -2.59
CA ALA A 44 7.20 8.00 -2.97
C ALA A 44 6.48 7.13 -1.92
N SER A 45 5.22 7.46 -1.66
CA SER A 45 4.39 6.70 -0.72
C SER A 45 3.93 5.38 -1.33
N LEU A 46 3.90 4.32 -0.52
CA LEU A 46 3.43 3.00 -0.90
C LEU A 46 1.98 3.02 -1.38
N VAL A 47 1.17 3.96 -0.90
CA VAL A 47 -0.21 4.17 -1.39
C VAL A 47 -0.33 4.65 -2.83
N ASP A 48 0.73 5.26 -3.36
CA ASP A 48 0.78 5.72 -4.75
C ASP A 48 1.39 4.65 -5.67
N LEU A 49 2.26 3.80 -5.10
CA LEU A 49 2.93 2.71 -5.79
C LEU A 49 2.04 1.45 -5.88
N LEU A 50 1.40 1.08 -4.77
CA LEU A 50 0.58 -0.12 -4.68
C LEU A 50 -0.84 0.13 -5.17
N SER A 51 -1.43 -0.90 -5.77
CA SER A 51 -2.83 -0.87 -6.16
C SER A 51 -3.75 -0.99 -4.95
N ALA A 52 -4.97 -0.50 -5.09
CA ALA A 52 -5.95 -0.53 -4.00
C ALA A 52 -6.26 -1.93 -3.48
N ASP A 53 -6.19 -2.93 -4.36
CA ASP A 53 -6.42 -4.34 -4.05
C ASP A 53 -5.30 -4.90 -3.16
N ASP A 54 -4.03 -4.68 -3.52
CA ASP A 54 -2.86 -5.10 -2.73
C ASP A 54 -2.86 -4.45 -1.35
N ILE A 55 -3.21 -3.17 -1.27
CA ILE A 55 -3.31 -2.44 -0.02
C ILE A 55 -4.41 -3.01 0.87
N HIS A 56 -5.56 -3.39 0.30
CA HIS A 56 -6.64 -4.04 1.05
C HIS A 56 -6.20 -5.40 1.61
N ASP A 57 -5.51 -6.22 0.81
CA ASP A 57 -4.99 -7.52 1.21
C ASP A 57 -3.98 -7.38 2.36
N LEU A 58 -2.99 -6.49 2.19
CA LEU A 58 -1.96 -6.19 3.19
C LEU A 58 -2.56 -5.67 4.51
N LEU A 59 -3.56 -4.78 4.43
CA LEU A 59 -4.24 -4.26 5.62
C LEU A 59 -5.22 -5.28 6.24
N GLY A 60 -5.43 -6.44 5.61
CA GLY A 60 -6.41 -7.43 6.05
C GLY A 60 -7.85 -6.90 5.98
N LEU A 61 -8.12 -5.95 5.09
CA LEU A 61 -9.45 -5.40 4.80
C LEU A 61 -10.23 -6.32 3.86
N GLU A 62 -10.25 -7.61 4.18
CA GLU A 62 -11.10 -8.57 3.50
C GLU A 62 -12.56 -8.37 3.93
N PRO A 63 -13.54 -8.26 3.01
CA PRO A 63 -14.90 -8.62 3.35
C PRO A 63 -14.91 -10.13 3.54
N LYS A 64 -14.93 -10.60 4.79
CA LYS A 64 -15.24 -11.99 5.13
C LYS A 64 -16.39 -12.48 4.25
N THR A 65 -16.09 -13.22 3.20
CA THR A 65 -17.11 -13.95 2.45
C THR A 65 -17.05 -15.36 3.03
N ASP A 66 -17.96 -15.58 3.98
CA ASP A 66 -18.36 -16.89 4.52
C ASP A 66 -18.81 -17.83 3.40
#